data_AF-A0A7K3VYG2-F1
#
_entry.id   AF-A0A7K3VYG2-F1
#
_cell.length_a   1.000
_cell.length_b   1.000
_cell.length_c   1.000
_cell.angle_alpha   90.00
_cell.angle_beta   90.00
_cell.angle_gamma   90.00
#
_symmetry.space_group_name_H-M   'P 1'
#
loop_
_entity.id
_entity.type
_entity.pdbx_description
1 polymer ?
#
loop_
_entity_poly.entity_id
_entity_poly.type
_entity_poly.pdbx_seq_one_letter_code
_entity_poly.pdbx_strand_id
1 'polypeptide(L)'
;MAVPLLQYLAITVGFIGAVALLGLLARWFCGSFRVQLPRRRRDPEPVAPAPRRPLEAVAADLRRLARQLAHVPAGAPMARRRGLQAAYDDVLVEAALLLEVPHTLPGTPEGMAREVERLRVQTALADAGLTVHG
;
A
#
# COMPACT_ATOMS: atom_id res chain seq x y z
N MET A 1 7.92 -36.38 29.35
CA MET A 1 8.20 -36.04 27.94
C MET A 1 7.12 -35.14 27.28
N ALA A 2 5.91 -35.01 27.83
CA ALA A 2 4.83 -34.19 27.21
C ALA A 2 4.90 -32.68 27.52
N VAL A 3 5.58 -32.29 28.60
CA VAL A 3 5.72 -30.90 29.07
C VAL A 3 6.43 -29.98 28.05
N PRO A 4 7.56 -30.36 27.40
CA PRO A 4 8.21 -29.47 26.43
C PRO A 4 7.35 -29.25 25.17
N LEU A 5 6.60 -30.26 24.72
CA LEU A 5 5.69 -30.15 23.57
C LEU A 5 4.59 -29.13 23.81
N LEU A 6 3.99 -29.14 25.01
CA LEU A 6 3.00 -28.13 25.41
C LEU A 6 3.58 -26.71 25.42
N GLN A 7 4.84 -26.56 25.83
CA GLN A 7 5.50 -25.27 25.89
C GLN A 7 5.79 -24.69 24.49
N TYR A 8 6.24 -25.52 23.54
CA TYR A 8 6.41 -25.10 22.14
C TYR A 8 5.09 -24.75 21.45
N LEU A 9 4.03 -25.49 21.75
CA LEU A 9 2.70 -25.24 21.21
C LEU A 9 2.12 -23.93 21.77
N ALA A 10 2.33 -23.65 23.06
CA ALA A 10 1.93 -22.40 23.68
C ALA A 10 2.66 -21.18 23.08
N ILE A 11 3.97 -21.29 22.83
CA ILE A 11 4.78 -20.22 22.24
C ILE A 11 4.35 -19.94 20.80
N THR A 12 4.15 -20.98 19.99
CA THR A 12 3.76 -20.82 18.58
C THR A 12 2.36 -20.22 18.45
N VAL A 13 1.38 -20.70 19.22
CA VAL A 13 0.03 -20.15 19.24
C VAL A 13 0.02 -18.71 19.76
N GLY A 14 0.83 -18.41 20.79
CA GLY A 14 0.99 -17.05 21.30
C GLY A 14 1.57 -16.09 20.26
N PHE A 15 2.59 -16.51 19.52
CA PHE A 15 3.19 -15.70 18.46
C PHE A 15 2.22 -15.43 17.31
N ILE A 16 1.50 -16.48 16.85
CA ILE A 16 0.47 -16.34 15.81
C ILE A 16 -0.64 -15.38 16.27
N GLY A 17 -1.09 -15.53 17.51
CA GLY A 17 -2.10 -14.65 18.12
C GLY A 17 -1.64 -13.20 18.20
N ALA A 18 -0.39 -12.95 18.61
CA ALA A 18 0.18 -11.61 18.70
C ALA A 18 0.29 -10.93 17.32
N VAL A 19 0.73 -11.68 16.30
CA VAL A 19 0.81 -11.17 14.92
C VAL A 19 -0.58 -10.87 14.36
N ALA A 20 -1.56 -11.75 14.61
CA ALA A 20 -2.95 -11.54 14.18
C ALA A 20 -3.59 -10.35 14.89
N LEU A 21 -3.35 -10.19 16.20
CA LEU A 21 -3.84 -9.07 16.99
C LEU A 21 -3.23 -7.74 16.52
N LEU A 22 -1.92 -7.73 16.24
CA LEU A 22 -1.24 -6.56 15.69
C LEU A 22 -1.81 -6.18 14.31
N GLY A 23 -2.06 -7.17 13.45
CA GLY A 23 -2.71 -6.97 12.16
C GLY A 23 -4.15 -6.45 12.28
N LEU A 24 -4.92 -6.94 13.28
CA LEU A 24 -6.28 -6.50 13.55
C LEU A 24 -6.31 -5.06 14.08
N LEU A 25 -5.41 -4.71 15.00
CA LEU A 25 -5.23 -3.36 15.52
C LEU A 25 -4.78 -2.41 14.42
N ALA A 26 -3.82 -2.81 13.59
CA ALA A 26 -3.41 -2.04 12.41
C ALA A 26 -4.57 -1.86 11.41
N ARG A 27 -5.43 -2.87 11.24
CA ARG A 27 -6.64 -2.76 10.41
C ARG A 27 -7.63 -1.75 10.99
N TRP A 28 -7.83 -1.76 12.30
CA TRP A 28 -8.74 -0.83 13.00
C TRP A 28 -8.21 0.60 13.04
N PHE A 29 -6.91 0.80 13.23
CA PHE A 29 -6.30 2.13 13.35
C PHE A 29 -5.89 2.75 12.00
N CYS A 30 -5.52 1.93 11.01
CA CYS A 30 -4.93 2.42 9.75
C CYS A 30 -5.77 2.13 8.49
N GLY A 31 -6.81 1.31 8.53
CA GLY A 31 -7.70 1.07 7.37
C GLY A 31 -7.05 0.48 6.09
N SER A 32 -5.71 0.36 6.01
CA SER A 32 -5.00 0.10 4.75
C SER A 32 -4.02 -1.07 4.76
N PHE A 33 -3.96 -1.88 5.82
CA PHE A 33 -3.26 -3.17 5.73
C PHE A 33 -4.12 -4.17 4.94
N ARG A 34 -4.30 -3.90 3.64
CA ARG A 34 -4.58 -4.93 2.66
C ARG A 34 -3.34 -5.80 2.60
N VAL A 35 -3.32 -6.83 3.42
CA VAL A 35 -2.41 -7.97 3.26
C VAL A 35 -2.49 -8.34 1.78
N GLN A 36 -1.41 -8.08 1.04
CA GLN A 36 -1.25 -8.56 -0.32
C GLN A 36 -1.10 -10.07 -0.21
N LEU A 37 -2.23 -10.77 -0.06
CA LEU A 37 -2.24 -12.20 -0.34
C LEU A 37 -1.76 -12.33 -1.78
N PRO A 38 -0.80 -13.22 -2.08
CA PRO A 38 -0.42 -13.51 -3.45
C PRO A 38 -1.70 -13.98 -4.14
N ARG A 39 -2.26 -13.09 -4.96
CA ARG A 39 -3.50 -13.30 -5.69
C ARG A 39 -3.19 -14.36 -6.73
N ARG A 40 -3.34 -15.62 -6.31
CA ARG A 40 -3.35 -16.79 -7.19
C ARG A 40 -4.29 -16.39 -8.32
N ARG A 41 -3.76 -16.31 -9.55
CA ARG A 41 -4.49 -15.98 -10.77
C ARG A 41 -5.81 -16.75 -10.74
N ARG A 42 -6.88 -16.07 -10.35
CA ARG A 42 -8.24 -16.57 -10.38
C ARG A 42 -8.85 -15.78 -11.52
N ASP A 43 -9.27 -16.53 -12.53
CA ASP A 43 -9.88 -16.02 -13.75
C ASP A 43 -10.91 -14.92 -13.42
N PRO A 44 -11.04 -13.89 -14.28
CA PRO A 44 -11.89 -12.75 -14.00
C PRO A 44 -13.35 -13.18 -13.97
N GLU A 45 -13.86 -13.47 -12.78
CA GLU A 45 -15.28 -13.37 -12.48
C GLU A 45 -15.67 -11.89 -12.60
N PRO A 46 -16.81 -11.53 -13.25
CA PRO A 46 -17.22 -10.15 -13.41
C PRO A 46 -17.58 -9.56 -12.04
N VAL A 47 -16.58 -9.03 -11.34
CA VAL A 47 -16.80 -8.23 -10.14
C VAL A 47 -17.49 -6.95 -10.59
N ALA A 48 -18.74 -6.77 -10.18
CA ALA A 48 -19.44 -5.50 -10.35
C ALA A 48 -18.49 -4.35 -9.95
N PRO A 49 -18.35 -3.30 -10.79
CA PRO A 49 -17.36 -2.26 -10.53
C PRO A 49 -17.66 -1.65 -9.17
N ALA A 50 -16.72 -1.80 -8.23
CA ALA A 50 -16.76 -1.07 -6.98
C ALA A 50 -16.93 0.42 -7.31
N PRO A 51 -17.75 1.17 -6.54
CA PRO A 51 -17.96 2.59 -6.80
C PRO A 51 -16.60 3.30 -6.85
N ARG A 52 -16.21 3.73 -8.05
CA ARG A 52 -14.96 4.46 -8.28
C ARG A 52 -15.10 5.82 -7.62
N ARG A 53 -14.14 6.20 -6.77
CA ARG A 53 -14.06 7.56 -6.24
C ARG A 53 -13.86 8.54 -7.40
N PRO A 54 -14.36 9.79 -7.30
CA PRO A 54 -14.11 10.78 -8.33
C PRO A 54 -12.60 11.04 -8.45
N LEU A 55 -12.12 11.21 -9.67
CA LEU A 55 -10.69 11.38 -9.97
C LEU A 55 -10.11 12.59 -9.23
N GLU A 56 -10.91 13.64 -9.04
CA GLU A 56 -10.55 14.86 -8.36
C GLU A 56 -10.21 14.63 -6.88
N ALA A 57 -10.92 13.70 -6.23
CA ALA A 57 -10.61 13.30 -4.85
C ALA A 57 -9.29 12.54 -4.78
N VAL A 58 -9.04 11.64 -5.74
CA VAL A 58 -7.76 10.91 -5.85
C VAL A 58 -6.61 11.88 -6.12
N ALA A 59 -6.80 12.86 -7.00
CA ALA A 59 -5.82 13.90 -7.28
C ALA A 59 -5.52 14.76 -6.05
N ALA A 60 -6.55 15.11 -5.26
CA ALA A 60 -6.39 15.84 -4.02
C ALA A 60 -5.60 15.04 -2.98
N ASP A 61 -5.88 13.74 -2.86
CA ASP A 61 -5.16 12.83 -1.98
C ASP A 61 -3.68 12.69 -2.40
N LEU A 62 -3.39 12.56 -3.70
CA LEU A 62 -2.00 12.56 -4.22
C LEU A 62 -1.26 13.83 -3.84
N ARG A 63 -1.82 15.01 -4.11
CA ARG A 63 -1.19 16.30 -3.77
C ARG A 63 -0.99 16.43 -2.25
N ARG A 64 -1.95 15.99 -1.45
CA ARG A 64 -1.84 16.01 0.01
C ARG A 64 -0.70 15.11 0.49
N LEU A 65 -0.63 13.87 0.00
CA LEU A 65 0.40 12.91 0.38
C LEU A 65 1.80 13.33 -0.10
N ALA A 66 1.91 13.85 -1.33
CA ALA A 66 3.16 14.40 -1.85
C ALA A 66 3.72 15.50 -0.95
N ARG A 67 2.87 16.46 -0.55
CA ARG A 67 3.26 17.51 0.41
C ARG A 67 3.66 16.94 1.76
N GLN A 68 2.89 16.00 2.30
CA GLN A 68 3.25 15.38 3.58
C GLN A 68 4.60 14.66 3.50
N LEU A 69 4.92 14.04 2.37
CA LEU A 69 6.16 13.31 2.14
C LEU A 69 7.36 14.26 2.04
N ALA A 70 7.19 15.40 1.36
CA ALA A 70 8.19 16.46 1.27
C ALA A 70 8.50 17.10 2.63
N HIS A 71 7.53 17.15 3.54
CA HIS A 71 7.66 17.77 4.87
C HIS A 71 7.97 16.77 5.99
N VAL A 72 8.36 15.53 5.68
CA VAL A 72 8.81 14.59 6.72
C VAL A 72 10.15 15.09 7.29
N PRO A 73 10.22 15.42 8.60
CA PRO A 73 11.46 15.92 9.17
C PRO A 73 12.53 14.83 9.19
N ALA A 74 13.80 15.21 9.03
CA ALA A 74 14.93 14.29 8.95
C ALA A 74 15.10 13.39 10.19
N GLY A 75 14.58 13.80 11.35
CA GLY A 75 14.57 13.01 12.59
C GLY A 75 13.34 12.13 12.79
N ALA A 76 12.40 12.09 11.83
CA ALA A 76 11.21 11.26 11.97
C ALA A 76 11.55 9.75 11.91
N PRO A 77 10.81 8.89 12.63
CA PRO A 77 10.99 7.44 12.53
C PRO A 77 10.86 6.97 11.07
N MET A 78 11.78 6.10 10.64
CA MET A 78 11.77 5.54 9.27
C MET A 78 10.45 4.82 8.95
N ALA A 79 9.79 4.24 9.96
CA ALA A 79 8.46 3.64 9.81
C ALA A 79 7.41 4.65 9.34
N ARG A 80 7.46 5.91 9.82
CA ARG A 80 6.54 6.97 9.40
C ARG A 80 6.76 7.34 7.93
N ARG A 81 8.02 7.52 7.52
CA ARG A 81 8.35 7.83 6.12
C ARG A 81 7.91 6.71 5.18
N ARG A 82 8.18 5.45 5.54
CA ARG A 82 7.76 4.28 4.76
C ARG A 82 6.25 4.14 4.69
N GLY A 83 5.53 4.33 5.80
CA GLY A 83 4.07 4.26 5.82
C GLY A 83 3.43 5.32 4.91
N LEU A 84 3.97 6.53 4.91
CA LEU A 84 3.50 7.60 4.04
C LEU A 84 3.83 7.33 2.56
N GLN A 85 5.00 6.77 2.28
CA GLN A 85 5.41 6.35 0.93
C GLN A 85 4.48 5.24 0.39
N ALA A 86 4.12 4.26 1.22
CA ALA A 86 3.19 3.20 0.87
C ALA A 86 1.78 3.75 0.59
N ALA A 87 1.28 4.64 1.45
CA ALA A 87 0.00 5.31 1.21
C ALA A 87 0.01 6.12 -0.10
N TYR A 88 1.11 6.79 -0.41
CA TYR A 88 1.29 7.49 -1.67
C TYR A 88 1.25 6.53 -2.88
N ASP A 89 1.92 5.38 -2.80
CA ASP A 89 1.86 4.35 -3.86
C ASP A 89 0.48 3.77 -4.07
N ASP A 90 -0.28 3.54 -2.99
CA ASP A 90 -1.64 3.02 -3.08
C ASP A 90 -2.55 3.99 -3.87
N VAL A 91 -2.45 5.29 -3.59
CA VAL A 91 -3.22 6.31 -4.32
C VAL A 91 -2.70 6.47 -5.75
N LEU A 92 -1.39 6.29 -5.98
CA LEU A 92 -0.80 6.33 -7.32
C LEU A 92 -1.31 5.17 -8.19
N VAL A 93 -1.48 3.98 -7.59
CA VAL A 93 -2.10 2.82 -8.24
C VAL A 93 -3.58 3.07 -8.49
N GLU A 94 -4.32 3.66 -7.55
CA GLU A 94 -5.72 4.04 -7.76
C GLU A 94 -5.87 4.99 -8.95
N ALA A 95 -5.05 6.04 -9.03
CA ALA A 95 -5.04 6.97 -10.15
C ALA A 95 -4.70 6.28 -11.48
N ALA A 96 -3.70 5.39 -11.48
CA ALA A 96 -3.33 4.63 -12.67
C ALA A 96 -4.45 3.70 -13.14
N LEU A 97 -5.21 3.10 -12.23
CA LEU A 97 -6.39 2.29 -12.59
C LEU A 97 -7.53 3.15 -13.15
N LEU A 98 -7.74 4.37 -12.63
CA LEU A 98 -8.80 5.27 -13.11
C LEU A 98 -8.50 5.82 -14.51
N LEU A 99 -7.23 6.09 -14.80
CA LEU A 99 -6.77 6.62 -16.08
C LEU A 99 -6.26 5.53 -17.04
N GLU A 100 -6.45 4.26 -16.68
CA GLU A 100 -6.04 3.10 -17.46
C GLU A 100 -4.54 3.09 -17.84
N VAL A 101 -3.71 3.68 -16.97
CA VAL A 101 -2.25 3.71 -17.12
C VAL A 101 -1.66 2.36 -16.67
N PRO A 102 -0.92 1.67 -17.56
CA PRO A 102 -0.23 0.43 -17.19
C PRO A 102 0.79 0.67 -16.07
N HIS A 103 0.81 -0.22 -15.08
CA HIS A 103 1.74 -0.15 -13.95
C HIS A 103 2.09 -1.52 -13.38
N THR A 104 3.27 -1.59 -12.77
CA THR A 104 3.79 -2.77 -12.07
C THR A 104 4.06 -2.51 -10.59
N LEU A 105 3.77 -1.30 -10.11
CA LEU A 105 4.02 -0.83 -8.74
C LEU A 105 3.79 -1.90 -7.67
N PRO A 106 2.62 -2.55 -7.51
CA PRO A 106 2.38 -3.55 -6.46
C PRO A 106 3.32 -4.77 -6.50
N GLY A 107 3.80 -5.15 -7.70
CA GLY A 107 4.68 -6.28 -7.92
C GLY A 107 6.17 -5.95 -7.92
N THR A 108 6.54 -4.66 -7.97
CA THR A 108 7.95 -4.24 -7.98
C THR A 108 8.56 -4.32 -6.57
N PRO A 109 9.71 -5.00 -6.38
CA PRO A 109 10.40 -5.04 -5.10
C PRO A 109 10.86 -3.65 -4.63
N GLU A 110 10.85 -3.43 -3.31
CA GLU A 110 11.34 -2.20 -2.68
C GLU A 110 12.79 -1.86 -3.08
N GLY A 111 13.11 -0.56 -3.08
CA GLY A 111 14.41 -0.02 -3.49
C GLY A 111 14.34 0.72 -4.83
N MET A 112 15.48 0.81 -5.53
CA MET A 112 15.62 1.61 -6.75
C MET A 112 14.61 1.24 -7.84
N ALA A 113 14.33 -0.05 -8.04
CA ALA A 113 13.38 -0.51 -9.06
C ALA A 113 11.98 0.07 -8.82
N ARG A 114 11.50 0.08 -7.57
CA ARG A 114 10.19 0.65 -7.22
C ARG A 114 10.19 2.17 -7.29
N GLU A 115 11.31 2.83 -7.01
CA GLU A 115 11.46 4.27 -7.21
C GLU A 115 11.40 4.67 -8.69
N VAL A 116 12.06 3.92 -9.58
CA VAL A 116 12.00 4.14 -11.04
C VAL A 116 10.59 3.92 -11.56
N GLU A 117 9.94 2.82 -11.18
CA GLU A 117 8.57 2.54 -11.61
C GLU A 117 7.59 3.62 -11.12
N ARG A 118 7.77 4.10 -9.89
CA ARG A 118 6.98 5.21 -9.34
C ARG A 118 7.14 6.48 -10.16
N LEU A 119 8.37 6.84 -10.53
CA LEU A 119 8.63 8.00 -11.39
C LEU A 119 7.96 7.82 -12.76
N ARG A 120 8.11 6.64 -13.38
CA ARG A 120 7.47 6.33 -14.67
C ARG A 120 5.95 6.47 -14.61
N VAL A 121 5.31 5.95 -13.56
CA VAL A 121 3.85 6.07 -13.37
C VAL A 121 3.44 7.53 -13.17
N GLN A 122 4.19 8.30 -12.38
CA GLN A 122 3.92 9.73 -12.20
C GLN A 122 3.97 10.50 -13.52
N THR A 123 4.99 10.22 -14.35
CA THR A 123 5.10 10.83 -15.68
C THR A 123 3.92 10.44 -16.56
N ALA A 124 3.58 9.15 -16.63
CA ALA A 124 2.46 8.68 -17.44
C ALA A 124 1.10 9.28 -17.00
N LEU A 125 0.91 9.46 -15.69
CA LEU A 125 -0.27 10.15 -15.15
C LEU A 125 -0.28 11.63 -15.51
N ALA A 126 0.88 12.30 -15.48
CA ALA A 126 1.00 13.69 -15.92
C ALA A 126 0.71 13.84 -17.42
N ASP A 127 1.19 12.92 -18.25
CA ASP A 127 0.91 12.87 -19.69
C ASP A 127 -0.59 12.64 -19.97
N ALA A 128 -1.27 11.90 -19.10
CA ALA A 128 -2.74 11.73 -19.12
C ALA A 128 -3.52 12.94 -18.57
N GLY A 129 -2.83 14.03 -18.18
CA GLY A 129 -3.42 15.27 -17.69
C GLY A 129 -3.59 15.38 -16.18
N LEU A 130 -3.11 14.40 -15.40
CA LEU A 130 -3.18 14.43 -13.93
C LEU A 130 -1.91 15.07 -13.36
N THR A 131 -1.98 16.33 -12.96
CA THR A 131 -0.85 17.03 -12.32
C THR A 131 -0.61 16.52 -10.90
N VAL A 132 0.38 15.64 -10.76
CA VAL A 132 0.79 15.02 -9.49
C VAL A 132 1.75 15.92 -8.67
N HIS A 133 2.32 16.94 -9.30
CA HIS A 133 3.30 17.84 -8.69
C HIS A 133 2.60 19.04 -8.03
N GLY A 134 2.81 19.22 -6.74
CA GLY A 134 2.38 20.39 -5.97
C GLY A 134 3.23 20.57 -4.73
#